data_AF-A0A059J7Z9-F1
#
_entry.id   AF-A0A059J7Z9-F1
#
_cell.length_a   1.000
_cell.length_b   1.000
_cell.length_c   1.000
_cell.angle_alpha   90.00
_cell.angle_beta   90.00
_cell.angle_gamma   90.00
#
_symmetry.space_group_name_H-M   'P 1'
#
loop_
_entity.id
_entity.type
_entity.pdbx_description
1 polymer ?
#
loop_
_entity_poly.entity_id
_entity_poly.type
_entity_poly.pdbx_seq_one_letter_code
_entity_poly.pdbx_strand_id
1 'polypeptide(L)'
;MAETGLPSGWEVRHSNSKNLPYYFNAISKESRWEPPANTDTEKLKVYMAAHHSVPAGDRHGASGQGEGKIRASHLLIKHRESRRPSSWRESEITRSKDEAIEILRNHKQRIQSGEASLGDIATSESDCSSARKRGDL
;
A
#
# COMPACT_ATOMS: atom_id res chain seq x y z
N MET A 1 13.29 18.93 4.03
CA MET A 1 12.23 18.36 3.17
C MET A 1 12.52 16.88 3.04
N ALA A 2 11.58 15.99 3.36
CA ALA A 2 11.82 14.56 3.19
C ALA A 2 11.88 14.25 1.68
N GLU A 3 12.96 13.61 1.24
CA GLU A 3 13.09 13.17 -0.15
C GLU A 3 12.04 12.10 -0.43
N THR A 4 11.22 12.30 -1.47
CA THR A 4 10.12 11.38 -1.82
C THR A 4 10.61 10.04 -2.37
N GLY A 5 11.90 9.92 -2.69
CA GLY A 5 12.50 8.76 -3.36
C GLY A 5 12.15 8.66 -4.86
N LEU A 6 11.33 9.58 -5.38
CA LEU A 6 10.89 9.56 -6.78
C LEU A 6 11.97 10.11 -7.73
N PRO A 7 12.06 9.61 -8.97
CA PRO A 7 12.92 10.17 -10.01
C PRO A 7 12.54 11.62 -10.36
N SER A 8 13.50 12.34 -10.95
CA SER A 8 13.27 13.73 -11.38
C SER A 8 12.05 13.86 -12.29
N GLY A 9 11.26 14.90 -12.05
CA GLY A 9 10.01 15.17 -12.79
C GLY A 9 8.78 14.43 -12.26
N TRP A 10 8.93 13.50 -11.30
CA TRP A 10 7.81 12.83 -10.66
C TRP A 10 7.45 13.44 -9.31
N GLU A 11 6.16 13.57 -9.07
CA GLU A 11 5.60 14.05 -7.80
C GLU A 11 4.38 13.23 -7.37
N VAL A 12 4.09 13.24 -6.08
CA VAL A 12 2.88 12.63 -5.52
C VAL A 12 1.73 13.63 -5.58
N ARG A 13 0.63 13.28 -6.25
CA ARG A 13 -0.62 14.05 -6.29
C ARG A 13 -1.77 13.23 -5.71
N HIS A 14 -2.92 13.85 -5.45
CA HIS A 14 -4.13 13.17 -4.97
C HIS A 14 -5.24 13.19 -6.01
N SER A 15 -5.93 12.07 -6.17
CA SER A 15 -7.09 11.96 -7.05
C SER A 15 -8.30 12.68 -6.46
N ASN A 16 -8.99 13.47 -7.29
CA ASN A 16 -10.16 14.25 -6.83
C ASN A 16 -11.32 13.38 -6.33
N SER A 17 -11.51 12.19 -6.91
CA SER A 17 -12.66 11.33 -6.63
C SER A 17 -12.48 10.40 -5.43
N LYS A 18 -11.24 9.97 -5.15
CA LYS A 18 -10.96 8.98 -4.10
C LYS A 18 -10.03 9.50 -3.02
N ASN A 19 -9.52 10.72 -3.18
CA ASN A 19 -8.45 11.30 -2.36
C ASN A 19 -7.24 10.36 -2.20
N LEU A 20 -7.02 9.48 -3.19
CA LEU A 20 -5.93 8.52 -3.18
C LEU A 20 -4.72 9.13 -3.88
N PRO A 21 -3.52 9.01 -3.31
CA PRO A 21 -2.33 9.51 -3.95
C PRO A 21 -1.94 8.64 -5.15
N TYR A 22 -1.41 9.32 -6.16
CA TYR A 22 -0.89 8.75 -7.40
C TYR A 22 0.38 9.49 -7.79
N TYR A 23 1.17 8.90 -8.67
CA TYR A 23 2.42 9.49 -9.16
C TYR A 23 2.15 10.20 -10.48
N PHE A 24 2.56 11.46 -10.55
CA PHE A 24 2.40 12.31 -11.71
C PHE A 24 3.76 12.77 -12.21
N ASN A 25 4.00 12.64 -13.52
CA ASN A 25 5.18 13.21 -14.16
C ASN A 25 4.84 14.60 -14.69
N ALA A 26 5.44 15.63 -14.10
CA ALA A 26 5.21 17.02 -14.48
C ALA A 26 5.72 17.38 -15.88
N ILE A 27 6.69 16.61 -16.40
CA ILE A 27 7.31 16.80 -17.72
C ILE A 27 6.44 16.14 -18.80
N SER A 28 6.18 14.83 -18.69
CA SER A 28 5.43 14.07 -19.70
C SER A 28 3.91 14.13 -19.55
N LYS A 29 3.42 14.69 -18.43
CA LYS A 29 1.99 14.70 -18.03
C LYS A 29 1.40 13.30 -17.80
N GLU A 30 2.24 12.29 -17.62
CA GLU A 30 1.81 10.93 -17.33
C GLU A 30 1.32 10.79 -15.88
N SER A 31 0.25 10.03 -15.67
CA SER A 31 -0.27 9.67 -14.34
C SER A 31 -0.26 8.15 -14.16
N ARG A 32 0.23 7.66 -13.03
CA ARG A 32 0.23 6.22 -12.70
C ARG A 32 0.00 5.98 -11.20
N TRP A 33 -0.51 4.79 -10.87
CA TRP A 33 -0.78 4.39 -9.48
C TRP A 33 0.42 3.72 -8.81
N GLU A 34 1.32 3.16 -9.62
CA GLU A 34 2.56 2.52 -9.21
C GLU A 34 3.74 3.48 -9.34
N PRO A 35 4.74 3.42 -8.45
CA PRO A 35 5.90 4.28 -8.53
C PRO A 35 6.67 4.03 -9.83
N PRO A 36 7.28 5.07 -10.43
CA PRO A 36 8.05 4.94 -11.65
C PRO A 36 9.32 4.10 -11.47
N ALA A 37 9.87 3.61 -12.59
CA ALA A 37 11.14 2.89 -12.58
C ALA A 37 12.26 3.77 -12.00
N ASN A 38 13.19 3.17 -11.26
CA ASN A 38 14.26 3.84 -10.50
C ASN A 38 13.81 4.65 -9.28
N THR A 39 12.62 4.37 -8.75
CA THR A 39 12.20 4.91 -7.46
C THR A 39 12.98 4.23 -6.33
N ASP A 40 13.53 5.02 -5.41
CA ASP A 40 14.06 4.51 -4.14
C ASP A 40 12.89 4.07 -3.26
N THR A 41 12.69 2.76 -3.18
CA THR A 41 11.53 2.14 -2.52
C THR A 41 11.55 2.35 -1.01
N GLU A 42 12.72 2.41 -0.38
CA GLU A 42 12.84 2.61 1.07
C GLU A 42 12.51 4.06 1.46
N LYS A 43 13.05 5.04 0.72
CA LYS A 43 12.67 6.45 0.93
C LYS A 43 11.20 6.70 0.65
N LEU A 44 10.66 6.10 -0.42
CA LEU A 44 9.26 6.21 -0.75
C LEU A 44 8.35 5.63 0.33
N LYS A 45 8.69 4.46 0.89
CA LYS A 45 7.94 3.85 2.01
C LYS A 45 7.89 4.79 3.22
N VAL A 46 9.03 5.34 3.63
CA VAL A 46 9.11 6.28 4.76
C VAL A 46 8.27 7.52 4.49
N TYR A 47 8.38 8.10 3.28
CA TYR A 47 7.60 9.27 2.89
C TYR A 47 6.09 8.99 2.88
N MET A 48 5.66 7.86 2.29
CA MET A 48 4.25 7.44 2.26
C MET A 48 3.70 7.18 3.67
N ALA A 49 4.47 6.54 4.54
CA ALA A 49 4.08 6.27 5.92
C ALA A 49 3.91 7.58 6.71
N ALA A 50 4.79 8.56 6.54
CA ALA A 50 4.76 9.83 7.26
C ALA A 50 3.66 10.79 6.78
N HIS A 51 3.38 10.82 5.47
CA HIS A 51 2.55 11.88 4.87
C HIS A 51 1.19 11.40 4.32
N HIS A 52 1.00 10.10 4.12
CA HIS A 52 -0.16 9.57 3.39
C HIS A 52 -0.79 8.31 4.01
N SER A 53 -0.55 8.10 5.31
CA SER A 53 -1.31 7.16 6.16
C SER A 53 -2.49 7.90 6.80
N VAL A 54 -3.70 7.34 6.72
CA VAL A 54 -4.86 7.94 7.42
C VAL A 54 -4.66 7.82 8.93
N PRO A 55 -4.93 8.88 9.73
CA PRO A 55 -4.90 8.78 11.18
C PRO A 55 -5.94 7.75 11.66
N ALA A 56 -5.66 7.08 12.76
CA ALA A 56 -6.48 6.04 13.40
C ALA A 56 -7.86 6.51 13.93
N GLY A 57 -8.37 7.65 13.46
CA GLY A 57 -9.50 8.38 14.02
C GLY A 57 -10.89 7.98 13.53
N ASP A 58 -11.02 7.33 12.36
CA ASP A 58 -12.36 6.98 11.85
C ASP A 58 -12.80 5.60 12.34
N ARG A 59 -13.19 5.58 13.61
CA ARG A 59 -13.83 4.44 14.26
C ARG A 59 -15.21 4.24 13.62
N HIS A 60 -15.38 3.09 12.98
CA HIS A 60 -16.65 2.37 13.03
C HIS A 60 -17.88 3.12 12.49
N GLY A 61 -17.80 3.64 11.26
CA GLY A 61 -18.99 3.99 10.48
C GLY A 61 -19.75 2.74 10.01
N ALA A 62 -20.50 2.13 10.92
CA ALA A 62 -21.53 1.14 10.59
C ALA A 62 -22.73 1.85 9.95
N SER A 63 -22.60 2.28 8.69
CA SER A 63 -23.70 2.88 7.95
C SER A 63 -23.58 2.55 6.47
N GLY A 64 -24.00 1.33 6.13
CA GLY A 64 -24.01 0.85 4.75
C GLY A 64 -23.96 -0.66 4.61
N GLN A 65 -24.57 -1.42 5.54
CA GLN A 65 -24.80 -2.85 5.30
C GLN A 65 -25.93 -2.95 4.26
N GLY A 66 -25.55 -3.03 2.98
CA GLY A 66 -26.43 -3.68 2.02
C GLY A 66 -26.63 -5.12 2.48
N GLU A 67 -27.87 -5.50 2.72
CA GLU A 67 -28.30 -6.86 3.04
C GLU A 67 -27.53 -7.89 2.18
N GLY A 68 -26.80 -8.80 2.85
CA GLY A 68 -26.01 -9.85 2.21
C GLY A 68 -24.51 -9.56 1.94
N LYS A 69 -23.96 -8.42 2.37
CA LYS A 69 -22.51 -8.11 2.20
C LYS A 69 -21.72 -8.21 3.52
N ILE A 70 -20.49 -8.71 3.44
CA ILE A 70 -19.52 -8.70 4.54
C ILE A 70 -18.46 -7.62 4.30
N ARG A 71 -17.93 -7.06 5.38
CA ARG A 71 -16.75 -6.21 5.36
C ARG A 71 -15.55 -7.02 5.82
N ALA A 72 -14.45 -6.91 5.10
CA ALA A 72 -13.22 -7.62 5.42
C ALA A 72 -12.02 -6.68 5.27
N SER A 73 -10.96 -6.99 6.00
CA SER A 73 -9.65 -6.39 5.76
C SER A 73 -8.66 -7.49 5.41
N HIS A 74 -7.66 -7.17 4.59
CA HIS A 74 -6.65 -8.13 4.18
C HIS A 74 -5.22 -7.60 4.24
N LEU A 75 -4.27 -8.53 4.19
CA LEU A 75 -2.85 -8.27 4.01
C LEU A 75 -2.40 -9.07 2.78
N LEU A 76 -2.09 -8.37 1.69
CA LEU A 76 -1.58 -8.96 0.46
C LEU A 76 -0.07 -8.84 0.38
N ILE A 77 0.63 -9.96 0.14
CA ILE A 77 2.04 -10.00 -0.27
C ILE A 77 2.09 -10.60 -1.67
N LYS A 78 2.60 -9.85 -2.65
CA LYS A 78 2.73 -10.30 -4.04
C LYS A 78 4.07 -10.99 -4.27
N HIS A 79 4.14 -11.73 -5.38
CA HIS A 79 5.34 -12.40 -5.89
C HIS A 79 5.49 -12.14 -7.40
N ARG A 80 6.62 -12.53 -7.98
CA ARG A 80 6.96 -12.30 -9.41
C ARG A 80 5.96 -12.88 -10.42
N GLU A 81 5.19 -13.90 -10.03
CA GLU A 81 4.18 -14.54 -10.88
C GLU A 81 2.75 -14.04 -10.58
N SER A 82 2.60 -13.04 -9.70
CA SER A 82 1.32 -12.38 -9.50
C SER A 82 0.87 -11.68 -10.79
N ARG A 83 -0.44 -11.63 -11.08
CA ARG A 83 -1.01 -10.99 -12.29
C ARG A 83 -0.43 -9.60 -12.59
N ARG A 84 -0.11 -8.83 -11.54
CA ARG A 84 0.58 -7.54 -11.62
C ARG A 84 1.70 -7.52 -10.56
N PRO A 85 2.95 -7.89 -10.90
CA PRO A 85 4.07 -7.97 -9.96
C PRO A 85 4.67 -6.58 -9.69
N SER A 86 3.82 -5.66 -9.24
CA SER A 86 4.17 -4.30 -8.84
C SER A 86 3.14 -3.81 -7.82
N SER A 87 3.52 -2.89 -6.94
CA SER A 87 2.63 -2.30 -5.93
C SER A 87 2.97 -0.83 -5.69
N TRP A 88 2.21 -0.18 -4.81
CA TRP A 88 2.52 1.19 -4.39
C TRP A 88 3.85 1.30 -3.63
N ARG A 89 4.36 0.18 -3.07
CA ARG A 89 5.61 0.09 -2.31
C ARG A 89 6.82 -0.20 -3.17
N GLU A 90 6.60 -0.89 -4.29
CA GLU A 90 7.67 -1.47 -5.08
C GLU A 90 7.26 -1.53 -6.56
N SER A 91 8.04 -0.89 -7.41
CA SER A 91 7.75 -0.79 -8.85
C SER A 91 7.82 -2.15 -9.55
N GLU A 92 8.67 -3.05 -9.08
CA GLU A 92 8.87 -4.39 -9.64
C GLU A 92 9.11 -5.40 -8.52
N ILE A 93 8.22 -6.38 -8.41
CA ILE A 93 8.27 -7.40 -7.36
C ILE A 93 8.95 -8.64 -7.91
N THR A 94 10.17 -8.93 -7.41
CA THR A 94 11.02 -10.03 -7.89
C THR A 94 11.01 -11.26 -7.00
N ARG A 95 10.50 -11.15 -5.77
CA ARG A 95 10.41 -12.27 -4.81
C ARG A 95 9.62 -13.44 -5.38
N SER A 96 10.06 -14.65 -5.04
CA SER A 96 9.38 -15.90 -5.36
C SER A 96 8.07 -16.06 -4.59
N LYS A 97 7.26 -17.03 -5.04
CA LYS A 97 6.01 -17.39 -4.35
C LYS A 97 6.28 -17.91 -2.93
N ASP A 98 7.34 -18.68 -2.73
CA ASP A 98 7.68 -19.25 -1.42
C ASP A 98 8.15 -18.18 -0.44
N GLU A 99 8.99 -17.23 -0.88
CA GLU A 99 9.38 -16.07 -0.07
C GLU A 99 8.15 -15.23 0.32
N ALA A 100 7.21 -14.99 -0.61
CA ALA A 100 5.97 -14.28 -0.30
C ALA A 100 5.12 -15.02 0.75
N ILE A 101 5.05 -16.36 0.68
CA ILE A 101 4.36 -17.19 1.67
C ILE A 101 5.06 -17.11 3.03
N GLU A 102 6.39 -17.15 3.07
CA GLU A 102 7.17 -17.04 4.31
C GLU A 102 6.95 -15.68 4.98
N ILE A 103 7.05 -14.58 4.22
CA ILE A 103 6.75 -13.23 4.70
C ILE A 103 5.33 -13.16 5.29
N LEU A 104 4.34 -13.71 4.58
CA LEU A 104 2.95 -13.71 5.06
C LEU A 104 2.77 -14.55 6.33
N ARG A 105 3.47 -15.69 6.46
CA ARG A 105 3.46 -16.53 7.66
C ARG A 105 4.07 -15.80 8.86
N ASN A 106 5.18 -15.09 8.65
CA ASN A 106 5.81 -14.28 9.69
C ASN A 106 4.85 -13.18 10.18
N HIS A 107 4.19 -12.46 9.25
CA HIS A 107 3.16 -11.49 9.64
C HIS A 107 1.98 -12.13 10.38
N LYS A 108 1.52 -13.31 9.93
CA LYS A 108 0.46 -14.06 10.64
C LYS A 108 0.87 -14.36 12.09
N GLN A 109 2.10 -14.80 12.33
CA GLN A 109 2.59 -15.07 13.70
C GLN A 109 2.61 -13.79 14.56
N ARG A 110 3.06 -12.67 14.00
CA ARG A 110 3.07 -11.36 14.69
C ARG A 110 1.66 -10.89 15.05
N ILE A 111 0.68 -11.15 14.18
CA ILE A 111 -0.74 -10.86 14.45
C ILE A 111 -1.29 -11.79 15.54
N GLN A 112 -1.02 -13.09 15.43
CA GLN A 112 -1.54 -14.09 16.38
C GLN A 112 -0.95 -13.96 17.78
N SER A 113 0.31 -13.51 17.89
CA SER A 113 0.96 -13.22 19.17
C SER A 113 0.52 -11.88 19.80
N GLY A 114 -0.23 -11.06 19.06
CA GLY A 114 -0.65 -9.73 19.51
C GLY A 114 0.43 -8.65 19.41
N GLU A 115 1.57 -8.93 18.78
CA GLU A 115 2.66 -7.96 18.56
C GLU A 115 2.19 -6.77 17.71
N ALA A 116 1.35 -7.01 16.70
CA ALA A 116 0.80 -5.98 15.82
C ALA A 116 -0.60 -6.37 15.32
N SER A 117 -1.46 -5.39 15.03
CA SER A 117 -2.75 -5.69 14.38
C SER A 117 -2.58 -5.91 12.87
N LEU A 118 -3.54 -6.62 12.24
CA LEU A 118 -3.59 -6.76 10.77
C LEU A 118 -3.53 -5.39 10.09
N GLY A 119 -4.25 -4.41 10.64
CA GLY A 119 -4.31 -3.07 10.08
C GLY A 119 -2.97 -2.33 10.10
N ASP A 120 -2.20 -2.49 11.18
CA ASP A 120 -0.87 -1.86 11.31
C ASP A 120 0.11 -2.46 10.30
N ILE A 121 0.13 -3.80 10.18
CA ILE A 121 0.97 -4.48 9.20
C ILE A 121 0.52 -4.15 7.77
N ALA A 122 -0.79 -4.12 7.50
CA ALA A 122 -1.31 -3.82 6.18
C ALA A 122 -0.85 -2.44 5.69
N THR A 123 -0.80 -1.44 6.57
CA THR A 123 -0.39 -0.07 6.20
C THR A 123 1.06 0.02 5.72
N SER A 124 1.98 -0.75 6.29
CA SER A 124 3.39 -0.70 5.86
C SER A 124 3.79 -1.81 4.89
N GLU A 125 3.15 -2.99 4.96
CA GLU A 125 3.61 -4.20 4.27
C GLU A 125 2.73 -4.67 3.12
N SER A 126 1.45 -4.25 3.04
CA SER A 126 0.58 -4.81 2.01
C SER A 126 0.87 -4.23 0.62
N ASP A 127 0.99 -5.12 -0.37
CA ASP A 127 1.07 -4.80 -1.80
C ASP A 127 -0.28 -4.41 -2.44
N CYS A 128 -1.36 -4.37 -1.65
CA CYS A 128 -2.66 -3.86 -2.09
C CYS A 128 -2.79 -2.37 -1.78
N SER A 129 -3.53 -1.63 -2.61
CA SER A 129 -3.85 -0.22 -2.34
C SER A 129 -4.72 -0.02 -1.08
N SER A 130 -5.40 -1.06 -0.61
CA SER A 130 -6.13 -1.08 0.68
C SER A 130 -5.21 -0.89 1.89
N ALA A 131 -3.88 -1.06 1.75
CA ALA A 131 -2.88 -0.74 2.77
C ALA A 131 -3.15 0.62 3.45
N ARG A 132 -3.47 1.62 2.63
CA ARG A 132 -3.77 2.99 3.08
C ARG A 132 -4.97 3.05 4.02
N LYS A 133 -5.93 2.14 3.86
CA LYS A 133 -7.12 1.99 4.72
C LYS A 133 -6.97 0.84 5.72
N ARG A 134 -5.75 0.57 6.18
CA ARG A 134 -5.47 -0.53 7.13
C ARG A 134 -5.97 -1.89 6.64
N GLY A 135 -5.95 -2.11 5.32
CA GLY A 135 -6.36 -3.36 4.67
C GLY A 135 -7.85 -3.47 4.31
N ASP A 136 -8.67 -2.48 4.64
CA ASP A 136 -10.13 -2.46 4.39
C ASP A 136 -10.51 -2.53 2.89
N LEU A 137 -11.46 -3.41 2.55
CA LEU A 137 -11.91 -3.73 1.19
C LEU A 137 -13.33 -3.22 0.90
#